data_AF-A0A918MNU2-F1
#
_entry.id   AF-A0A918MNU2-F1
#
_cell.length_a   1.000
_cell.length_b   1.000
_cell.length_c   1.000
_cell.angle_alpha   90.00
_cell.angle_beta   90.00
_cell.angle_gamma   90.00
#
_symmetry.space_group_name_H-M   'P 1'
#
loop_
_entity.id
_entity.type
_entity.pdbx_description
1 polymer ?
#
loop_
_entity_poly.entity_id
_entity_poly.type
_entity_poly.pdbx_seq_one_letter_code
_entity_poly.pdbx_strand_id
1 'polypeptide(L)'
;MQQLAGRRILIAEDNLLSAQQLAEHFRSARAIVLGPCLTLAAAERQAPGADLAILGLDLRGEQVFDLADQLRRSRVPFVFYSALDLSQIPLRFADVHRLEKPVAGNETLEVVLQELGRAELTIEAMLPWLRLSARLMMADANAADRLVEAALQLALDHPRPLSQVSSVAAWLHALMAQALQDRGRDLLN
;
A
#
# COMPACT_ATOMS: atom_id res chain seq x y z
N MET A 1 12.97 8.84 -13.29
CA MET A 1 12.11 7.64 -13.31
C MET A 1 12.83 6.46 -12.67
N GLN A 2 12.89 6.38 -11.33
CA GLN A 2 13.43 5.23 -10.58
C GLN A 2 12.43 4.76 -9.51
N GLN A 3 11.13 4.91 -9.76
CA GLN A 3 10.14 4.89 -8.67
C GLN A 3 9.86 3.49 -8.08
N LEU A 4 10.26 2.40 -8.76
CA LEU A 4 10.05 1.02 -8.29
C LEU A 4 11.36 0.24 -8.09
N ALA A 5 12.51 0.94 -8.03
CA ALA A 5 13.80 0.29 -7.90
C ALA A 5 13.85 -0.64 -6.68
N GLY A 6 14.12 -1.93 -6.90
CA GLY A 6 14.24 -2.95 -5.85
C GLY A 6 12.91 -3.50 -5.32
N ARG A 7 11.76 -3.00 -5.79
CA ARG A 7 10.44 -3.53 -5.39
C ARG A 7 10.12 -4.82 -6.12
N ARG A 8 9.66 -5.82 -5.38
CA ARG A 8 9.30 -7.15 -5.86
C ARG A 8 7.83 -7.18 -6.23
N ILE A 9 7.51 -7.23 -7.52
CA ILE A 9 6.14 -7.21 -8.02
C ILE A 9 5.77 -8.60 -8.53
N LEU A 10 4.82 -9.25 -7.87
CA LEU A 10 4.22 -10.49 -8.36
C LEU A 10 3.26 -10.19 -9.51
N ILE A 11 3.40 -10.88 -10.62
CA ILE A 11 2.47 -10.82 -11.75
C ILE A 11 1.85 -12.19 -11.93
N ALA A 12 0.55 -12.31 -11.68
CA ALA A 12 -0.24 -13.51 -11.89
C ALA A 12 -1.30 -13.23 -12.96
N GLU A 13 -1.15 -13.85 -14.13
CA GLU A 13 -1.97 -13.58 -15.31
C GLU A 13 -1.94 -14.83 -16.20
N ASP A 14 -3.09 -15.36 -16.61
CA ASP A 14 -3.19 -16.59 -17.39
C ASP A 14 -2.77 -16.40 -18.86
N ASN A 15 -2.97 -15.19 -19.38
CA ASN A 15 -2.56 -14.82 -20.72
C ASN A 15 -1.06 -14.49 -20.78
N LEU A 16 -0.26 -15.38 -21.39
CA LEU A 16 1.19 -15.23 -21.48
C LEU A 16 1.64 -13.90 -22.10
N LEU A 17 0.99 -13.45 -23.18
CA LEU A 17 1.38 -12.22 -23.86
C LEU A 17 1.16 -11.00 -22.95
N SER A 18 -0.01 -10.94 -22.32
CA SER A 18 -0.35 -9.88 -21.37
C SER A 18 0.56 -9.88 -20.15
N ALA A 19 0.83 -11.07 -19.59
CA ALA A 19 1.73 -11.25 -18.47
C ALA A 19 3.17 -10.80 -18.79
N GLN A 20 3.66 -11.09 -20.00
CA GLN A 20 4.96 -10.64 -20.49
C GLN A 20 5.02 -9.13 -20.69
N GLN A 21 3.99 -8.53 -21.29
CA GLN A 21 3.90 -7.08 -21.47
C GLN A 21 3.95 -6.33 -20.13
N LEU A 22 3.17 -6.78 -19.14
CA LEU A 22 3.23 -6.23 -17.79
C LEU A 22 4.64 -6.38 -17.20
N ALA A 23 5.23 -7.58 -17.30
CA ALA A 23 6.55 -7.83 -16.75
C ALA A 23 7.63 -6.96 -17.38
N GLU A 24 7.63 -6.77 -18.70
CA GLU A 24 8.54 -5.86 -19.39
C GLU A 24 8.34 -4.41 -18.95
N HIS A 25 7.09 -3.98 -18.84
CA HIS A 25 6.75 -2.64 -18.37
C HIS A 25 7.31 -2.37 -16.97
N PHE A 26 7.10 -3.27 -16.00
CA PHE A 26 7.62 -3.10 -14.64
C PHE A 26 9.15 -3.26 -14.53
N ARG A 27 9.75 -4.15 -15.32
CA ARG A 27 11.22 -4.24 -15.41
C ARG A 27 11.83 -2.95 -15.96
N SER A 28 11.19 -2.31 -16.94
CA SER A 28 11.63 -1.02 -17.48
C SER A 28 11.61 0.08 -16.40
N ALA A 29 10.68 -0.02 -15.43
CA ALA A 29 10.60 0.83 -14.26
C ALA A 29 11.53 0.41 -13.09
N ARG A 30 12.43 -0.56 -13.32
CA ARG A 30 13.40 -1.13 -12.36
C ARG A 30 12.82 -1.96 -11.21
N ALA A 31 11.58 -2.42 -11.33
CA ALA A 31 11.04 -3.41 -10.41
C ALA A 31 11.66 -4.79 -10.64
N ILE A 32 11.73 -5.60 -9.58
CA ILE A 32 12.04 -7.03 -9.63
C ILE A 32 10.72 -7.76 -9.85
N VAL A 33 10.51 -8.34 -11.04
CA VAL A 33 9.27 -9.07 -11.32
C VAL A 33 9.38 -10.51 -10.79
N LEU A 34 8.44 -10.90 -9.93
CA LEU A 34 8.21 -12.27 -9.51
C LEU A 34 7.14 -12.89 -10.43
N GLY A 35 7.52 -13.91 -11.20
CA GLY A 35 6.72 -14.42 -12.31
C GLY A 35 7.24 -13.94 -13.68
N PRO A 36 6.41 -13.98 -14.74
CA PRO A 36 4.95 -14.06 -14.72
C PRO A 36 4.42 -15.47 -14.38
N CYS A 37 3.39 -15.53 -13.54
CA CYS A 37 2.75 -16.75 -13.08
C CYS A 37 1.44 -16.99 -13.84
N LEU A 38 1.38 -18.05 -14.66
CA LEU A 38 0.18 -18.39 -15.45
C LEU A 38 -0.83 -19.29 -14.72
N THR A 39 -0.53 -19.67 -13.48
CA THR A 39 -1.36 -20.56 -12.66
C THR A 39 -1.39 -20.05 -11.22
N LEU A 40 -2.48 -20.36 -10.51
CA LEU A 40 -2.64 -20.00 -9.10
C LEU A 40 -1.49 -20.57 -8.25
N ALA A 41 -1.19 -21.87 -8.40
CA ALA A 41 -0.11 -22.52 -7.67
C ALA A 41 1.28 -21.90 -7.91
N ALA A 42 1.54 -21.37 -9.11
CA ALA A 42 2.80 -20.67 -9.36
C ALA A 42 2.85 -19.31 -8.65
N ALA A 43 1.72 -18.59 -8.63
CA ALA A 43 1.60 -17.31 -7.96
C ALA A 43 1.72 -17.46 -6.43
N GLU A 44 1.05 -18.45 -5.84
CA GLU A 44 1.12 -18.74 -4.40
C GLU A 44 2.54 -19.00 -3.90
N ARG A 45 3.37 -19.69 -4.69
CA ARG A 45 4.79 -19.92 -4.35
C ARG A 45 5.61 -18.64 -4.30
N GLN A 46 5.26 -17.64 -5.11
CA GLN A 46 5.99 -16.38 -5.22
C GLN A 46 5.45 -15.31 -4.25
N ALA A 47 4.19 -15.42 -3.84
CA ALA A 47 3.49 -14.46 -3.00
C ALA A 47 4.24 -14.04 -1.71
N PRO A 48 4.92 -14.94 -0.97
CA PRO A 48 5.66 -14.55 0.23
C PRO A 48 6.82 -13.58 -0.02
N GLY A 49 7.32 -13.51 -1.27
CA GLY A 49 8.39 -12.61 -1.67
C GLY A 49 7.90 -11.29 -2.26
N ALA A 50 6.59 -11.09 -2.40
CA ALA A 50 6.05 -9.93 -3.10
C ALA A 50 5.92 -8.72 -2.17
N ASP A 51 6.32 -7.55 -2.66
CA ASP A 51 6.02 -6.25 -2.03
C ASP A 51 4.69 -5.68 -2.56
N LEU A 52 4.27 -6.10 -3.76
CA LEU A 52 2.95 -5.86 -4.35
C LEU A 52 2.60 -6.98 -5.34
N ALA A 53 1.31 -7.26 -5.55
CA ALA A 53 0.85 -8.21 -6.56
C ALA A 53 -0.13 -7.60 -7.58
N ILE A 54 -0.03 -8.06 -8.83
CA ILE A 54 -0.98 -7.79 -9.92
C ILE A 54 -1.63 -9.12 -10.26
N LEU A 55 -2.95 -9.19 -10.08
CA LEU A 55 -3.71 -10.44 -10.11
C LEU A 55 -4.78 -10.41 -11.20
N GLY A 56 -4.67 -11.30 -12.19
CA GLY A 56 -5.78 -11.71 -13.03
C GLY A 56 -6.86 -12.39 -12.20
N LEU A 57 -8.14 -12.11 -12.46
CA LEU A 57 -9.25 -12.70 -11.68
C LEU A 57 -9.32 -14.23 -11.84
N ASP A 58 -9.10 -14.70 -13.06
CA ASP A 58 -9.10 -16.11 -13.42
C ASP A 58 -7.71 -16.53 -13.90
N LEU A 59 -7.19 -17.59 -13.31
CA LEU A 59 -5.91 -18.20 -13.65
C LEU A 59 -6.14 -19.62 -14.18
N ARG A 60 -6.55 -19.73 -15.45
CA ARG A 60 -6.87 -21.01 -16.12
C ARG A 60 -8.02 -21.78 -15.46
N GLY A 61 -9.10 -21.08 -15.13
CA GLY A 61 -10.29 -21.61 -14.48
C GLY A 61 -10.23 -21.63 -12.96
N GLU A 62 -9.10 -21.21 -12.37
CA GLU A 62 -8.94 -21.06 -10.93
C GLU A 62 -9.09 -19.59 -10.53
N GLN A 63 -10.01 -19.30 -9.60
CA GLN A 63 -10.24 -17.94 -9.13
C GLN A 63 -9.13 -17.48 -8.19
N VAL A 64 -8.61 -16.27 -8.38
CA VAL A 64 -7.45 -15.76 -7.61
C VAL A 64 -7.80 -15.32 -6.18
N PHE A 65 -9.06 -15.37 -5.77
CA PHE A 65 -9.55 -14.75 -4.54
C PHE A 65 -8.92 -15.35 -3.26
N ASP A 66 -8.60 -16.64 -3.24
CA ASP A 66 -7.94 -17.26 -2.08
C ASP A 66 -6.51 -16.71 -1.90
N LEU A 67 -5.80 -16.51 -3.02
CA LEU A 67 -4.51 -15.82 -3.03
C LEU A 67 -4.65 -14.34 -2.62
N ALA A 68 -5.69 -13.65 -3.08
CA ALA A 68 -5.97 -12.27 -2.68
C ALA A 68 -6.22 -12.16 -1.16
N ASP A 69 -6.97 -13.10 -0.58
CA ASP A 69 -7.20 -13.20 0.86
C ASP A 69 -5.90 -13.53 1.62
N GLN A 70 -4.99 -14.33 1.05
CA GLN A 70 -3.66 -14.56 1.60
C GLN A 70 -2.80 -13.29 1.59
N LEU A 71 -2.74 -12.58 0.47
CA LEU A 71 -1.97 -11.34 0.34
C LEU A 71 -2.46 -10.28 1.32
N ARG A 72 -3.78 -10.16 1.49
CA ARG A 72 -4.39 -9.26 2.47
C ARG A 72 -3.99 -9.59 3.91
N ARG A 73 -4.04 -10.88 4.29
CA ARG A 73 -3.59 -11.34 5.62
C ARG A 73 -2.12 -11.03 5.85
N SER A 74 -1.30 -11.13 4.80
CA SER A 74 0.12 -10.80 4.82
C SER A 74 0.41 -9.31 4.63
N ARG A 75 -0.62 -8.45 4.55
CA ARG A 75 -0.51 -7.00 4.32
C ARG A 75 0.28 -6.63 3.06
N VAL A 76 0.27 -7.50 2.06
CA VAL A 76 0.84 -7.21 0.74
C VAL A 76 -0.25 -6.52 -0.08
N PRO A 77 -0.04 -5.26 -0.52
CA PRO A 77 -1.00 -4.58 -1.39
C PRO A 77 -1.09 -5.31 -2.74
N PHE A 78 -2.27 -5.28 -3.35
CA PHE A 78 -2.47 -5.90 -4.65
C PHE A 78 -3.51 -5.16 -5.46
N VAL A 79 -3.47 -5.36 -6.78
CA VAL A 79 -4.43 -4.82 -7.73
C VAL A 79 -5.00 -5.94 -8.59
N PHE A 80 -6.27 -5.84 -8.94
CA PHE A 80 -6.86 -6.75 -9.92
C PHE A 80 -6.65 -6.22 -11.33
N TYR A 81 -6.24 -7.10 -12.24
CA TYR A 81 -6.04 -6.82 -13.65
C TYR A 81 -7.00 -7.68 -14.48
N SER A 82 -8.07 -7.09 -15.01
CA SER A 82 -9.18 -7.86 -15.59
C SER A 82 -9.81 -7.17 -16.79
N ALA A 83 -10.32 -7.98 -17.73
CA ALA A 83 -11.16 -7.54 -18.85
C ALA A 83 -12.67 -7.63 -18.53
N LEU A 84 -13.03 -8.16 -17.37
CA LEU A 84 -14.40 -8.59 -17.03
C LEU A 84 -15.17 -7.58 -16.17
N ASP A 85 -16.50 -7.69 -16.29
CA ASP A 85 -17.54 -6.97 -15.57
C ASP A 85 -17.41 -7.10 -14.04
N LEU A 86 -17.71 -5.99 -13.35
CA LEU A 86 -17.52 -5.75 -11.92
C LEU A 86 -18.30 -6.72 -11.00
N SER A 87 -19.26 -7.46 -11.56
CA SER A 87 -20.16 -8.37 -10.85
C SER A 87 -19.48 -9.63 -10.29
N GLN A 88 -18.28 -9.99 -10.77
CA GLN A 88 -17.58 -11.20 -10.33
C GLN A 88 -16.66 -11.00 -9.13
N ILE A 89 -16.34 -9.74 -8.77
CA ILE A 89 -15.45 -9.46 -7.63
C ILE A 89 -16.27 -9.46 -6.34
N PRO A 90 -15.95 -10.32 -5.35
CA PRO A 90 -16.61 -10.31 -4.06
C PRO A 90 -16.57 -8.94 -3.38
N LEU A 91 -17.67 -8.54 -2.72
CA LEU A 91 -17.78 -7.25 -2.01
C LEU A 91 -16.65 -7.02 -1.01
N ARG A 92 -16.08 -8.10 -0.46
CA ARG A 92 -14.92 -8.01 0.45
C ARG A 92 -13.71 -7.34 -0.19
N PHE A 93 -13.59 -7.28 -1.51
CA PHE A 93 -12.50 -6.58 -2.21
C PHE A 93 -12.96 -5.28 -2.89
N ALA A 94 -14.05 -4.67 -2.44
CA ALA A 94 -14.58 -3.43 -3.03
C ALA A 94 -13.57 -2.27 -3.00
N ASP A 95 -12.67 -2.25 -2.00
CA ASP A 95 -11.63 -1.26 -1.76
C ASP A 95 -10.33 -1.48 -2.55
N VAL A 96 -10.20 -2.61 -3.26
CA VAL A 96 -9.01 -2.95 -4.05
C VAL A 96 -9.04 -2.23 -5.40
N HIS A 97 -7.92 -1.60 -5.78
CA HIS A 97 -7.78 -0.95 -7.09
C HIS A 97 -7.85 -1.96 -8.23
N ARG A 98 -8.46 -1.51 -9.34
CA ARG A 98 -8.74 -2.32 -10.52
C ARG A 98 -8.11 -1.67 -11.74
N LEU A 99 -7.48 -2.50 -12.55
CA LEU A 99 -6.85 -2.16 -13.81
C LEU A 99 -7.58 -2.89 -14.94
N GLU A 100 -8.20 -2.13 -15.83
CA GLU A 100 -8.99 -2.67 -16.93
C GLU A 100 -8.09 -3.10 -18.10
N LYS A 101 -8.21 -4.35 -18.54
CA LYS A 101 -7.50 -4.83 -19.73
C LYS A 101 -8.13 -4.22 -20.99
N PRO A 102 -7.33 -3.73 -21.97
CA PRO A 102 -5.88 -3.60 -21.94
C PRO A 102 -5.45 -2.27 -21.31
N VAL A 103 -4.67 -2.30 -20.24
CA VAL A 103 -4.02 -1.06 -19.75
C VAL A 103 -2.86 -0.71 -20.68
N ALA A 104 -2.85 0.52 -21.19
CA ALA A 104 -1.78 1.06 -22.00
C ALA A 104 -0.96 2.10 -21.19
N GLY A 105 0.37 1.98 -21.23
CA GLY A 105 1.27 3.04 -20.74
C GLY A 105 1.36 3.18 -19.21
N ASN A 106 1.51 4.41 -18.74
CA ASN A 106 1.90 4.73 -17.35
C ASN A 106 0.80 4.51 -16.30
N GLU A 107 -0.45 4.28 -16.69
CA GLU A 107 -1.58 4.11 -15.76
C GLU A 107 -1.33 2.94 -14.78
N THR A 108 -0.79 1.82 -15.29
CA THR A 108 -0.40 0.67 -14.45
C THR A 108 0.63 1.06 -13.38
N LEU A 109 1.60 1.92 -13.73
CA LEU A 109 2.63 2.37 -12.81
C LEU A 109 2.07 3.31 -11.75
N GLU A 110 1.21 4.25 -12.15
CA GLU A 110 0.61 5.22 -11.23
C GLU A 110 -0.23 4.52 -10.17
N VAL A 111 -1.07 3.56 -10.56
CA VAL A 111 -1.88 2.78 -9.62
C VAL A 111 -1.00 1.94 -8.70
N VAL A 112 0.04 1.27 -9.23
CA VAL A 112 0.98 0.49 -8.41
C VAL A 112 1.72 1.37 -7.41
N LEU A 113 2.17 2.56 -7.82
CA LEU A 113 2.85 3.51 -6.95
C LEU A 113 1.93 4.06 -5.87
N GLN A 114 0.67 4.31 -6.22
CA GLN A 114 -0.35 4.72 -5.27
C GLN A 114 -0.61 3.62 -4.23
N GLU A 115 -0.72 2.36 -4.65
CA GLU A 115 -0.94 1.23 -3.73
C GLU A 115 0.25 0.96 -2.83
N LEU A 116 1.48 1.00 -3.37
CA LEU A 116 2.70 0.91 -2.56
C LEU A 116 2.79 2.07 -1.56
N GLY A 117 2.49 3.29 -2.00
CA GLY A 117 2.44 4.46 -1.14
C GLY A 117 1.42 4.31 -0.01
N ARG A 118 0.20 3.82 -0.31
CA ARG A 118 -0.83 3.57 0.72
C ARG A 118 -0.40 2.52 1.74
N ALA A 119 0.27 1.45 1.32
CA ALA A 119 0.79 0.43 2.22
C ALA A 119 1.92 0.99 3.14
N GLU A 120 2.73 1.91 2.63
CA GLU A 120 3.79 2.60 3.39
C GLU A 120 3.26 3.67 4.34
N LEU A 121 2.09 4.22 4.06
CA LEU A 121 1.44 5.26 4.87
C LEU A 121 0.60 4.69 6.04
N THR A 122 0.84 3.44 6.44
CA THR A 122 0.17 2.87 7.61
C THR A 122 0.68 3.51 8.90
N ILE A 123 -0.23 3.84 9.83
CA ILE A 123 0.14 4.39 11.14
C ILE A 123 1.14 3.47 11.84
N GLU A 124 0.95 2.15 11.74
CA GLU A 124 1.86 1.15 12.32
C GLU A 124 3.30 1.26 11.79
N ALA A 125 3.49 1.43 10.48
CA ALA A 125 4.81 1.63 9.89
C ALA A 125 5.40 2.99 10.29
N MET A 126 4.55 3.98 10.56
CA MET A 126 4.96 5.33 10.98
C MET A 126 5.23 5.44 12.48
N LEU A 127 4.73 4.51 13.32
CA LEU A 127 4.87 4.56 14.78
C LEU A 127 6.32 4.73 15.26
N PRO A 128 7.34 4.00 14.74
CA PRO A 128 8.72 4.20 15.18
C PRO A 128 9.21 5.64 14.96
N TRP A 129 8.88 6.23 13.82
CA TRP A 129 9.23 7.61 13.51
C TRP A 129 8.43 8.60 14.37
N LEU A 130 7.12 8.40 14.53
CA LEU A 130 6.26 9.26 15.37
C LEU A 130 6.79 9.32 16.81
N ARG A 131 7.12 8.16 17.40
CA ARG A 131 7.67 8.07 18.76
C ARG A 131 9.05 8.73 18.86
N LEU A 132 9.91 8.55 17.86
CA LEU A 132 11.20 9.24 17.83
C LEU A 132 11.03 10.77 17.74
N SER A 133 10.18 11.25 16.84
CA SER A 133 9.88 12.67 16.69
C SER A 133 9.31 13.27 17.98
N ALA A 134 8.35 12.60 18.63
CA ALA A 134 7.81 13.06 19.91
C ALA A 134 8.89 13.09 21.02
N ARG A 135 9.79 12.10 21.07
CA ARG A 135 10.93 12.09 22.02
C ARG A 135 11.97 13.19 21.77
N LEU A 136 12.05 13.72 20.56
CA LEU A 136 12.88 14.89 20.27
C LEU A 136 12.20 16.19 20.72
N MET A 137 10.88 16.20 20.83
CA MET A 137 10.09 17.35 21.32
C MET A 137 9.94 17.34 22.84
N MET A 138 9.85 16.16 23.45
CA MET A 138 9.58 15.97 24.87
C MET A 138 10.62 15.06 25.50
N ALA A 139 11.20 15.51 26.62
CA ALA A 139 12.21 14.76 27.35
C ALA A 139 11.63 13.53 28.08
N ASP A 140 10.38 13.62 28.56
CA ASP A 140 9.72 12.51 29.24
C ASP A 140 9.12 11.53 28.22
N ALA A 141 9.42 10.24 28.37
CA ALA A 141 9.02 9.21 27.42
C ALA A 141 7.51 8.92 27.44
N ASN A 142 6.85 9.01 28.59
CA ASN A 142 5.41 8.80 28.69
C ASN A 142 4.65 10.00 28.11
N ALA A 143 5.14 11.21 28.38
CA ALA A 143 4.62 12.43 27.79
C ALA A 143 4.78 12.45 26.26
N ALA A 144 5.91 11.96 25.74
CA ALA A 144 6.13 11.78 24.31
C ALA A 144 5.14 10.78 23.69
N ASP A 145 4.87 9.64 24.34
CA ASP A 145 3.86 8.68 23.87
C ASP A 145 2.44 9.30 23.89
N ARG A 146 2.09 10.07 24.94
CA ARG A 146 0.83 10.85 24.99
C ARG A 146 0.74 11.93 23.93
N LEU A 147 1.87 12.54 23.53
CA LEU A 147 1.91 13.51 22.45
C LEU A 147 1.59 12.87 21.09
N VAL A 148 2.12 11.66 20.84
CA VAL A 148 1.76 10.88 19.65
C VAL A 148 0.27 10.56 19.65
N GLU A 149 -0.28 10.11 20.79
CA GLU A 149 -1.71 9.84 20.94
C GLU A 149 -2.55 11.10 20.66
N ALA A 150 -2.21 12.23 21.25
CA ALA A 150 -2.92 13.49 21.05
C ALA A 150 -2.89 13.96 19.59
N ALA A 151 -1.76 13.80 18.89
CA ALA A 151 -1.65 14.13 17.48
C ALA A 151 -2.52 13.22 16.59
N LEU A 152 -2.57 11.92 16.89
CA LEU A 152 -3.44 10.98 16.19
C LEU A 152 -4.92 11.29 16.45
N GLN A 153 -5.28 11.69 17.67
CA GLN A 153 -6.64 12.12 18.00
C GLN A 153 -7.03 13.38 17.21
N LEU A 154 -6.15 14.40 17.14
CA LEU A 154 -6.39 15.59 16.31
C LEU A 154 -6.57 15.24 14.82
N ALA A 155 -5.84 14.24 14.32
CA ALA A 155 -5.97 13.78 12.94
C ALA A 155 -7.35 13.14 12.66
N LEU A 156 -7.92 12.45 13.66
CA LEU A 156 -9.26 11.86 13.59
C LEU A 156 -10.36 12.92 13.71
N ASP A 157 -10.16 13.90 14.60
CA ASP A 157 -11.13 14.99 14.82
C ASP A 157 -11.19 15.95 13.61
N HIS A 158 -10.07 16.10 12.89
CA HIS A 158 -9.94 16.96 11.71
C HIS A 158 -9.35 16.18 10.51
N PRO A 159 -10.13 15.25 9.92
CA PRO A 159 -9.64 14.38 8.87
C PRO A 159 -9.31 15.20 7.62
N ARG A 160 -8.13 14.93 7.04
CA ARG A 160 -7.70 15.52 5.78
C ARG A 160 -7.59 14.44 4.71
N PRO A 161 -8.15 14.64 3.49
CA PRO A 161 -7.97 13.69 2.41
C PRO A 161 -6.49 13.52 2.09
N LEU A 162 -6.02 12.27 1.95
CA LEU A 162 -4.61 12.00 1.63
C LEU A 162 -4.18 12.66 0.31
N SER A 163 -5.10 12.85 -0.64
CA SER A 163 -4.85 13.59 -1.89
C SER A 163 -4.47 15.05 -1.69
N GLN A 164 -4.81 15.65 -0.55
CA GLN A 164 -4.48 17.03 -0.18
C GLN A 164 -3.26 17.12 0.73
N VAL A 165 -2.67 15.99 1.12
CA VAL A 165 -1.54 15.93 2.03
C VAL A 165 -0.28 15.59 1.24
N SER A 166 0.62 16.58 1.10
CA SER A 166 1.89 16.41 0.38
C SER A 166 2.83 15.41 1.08
N SER A 167 2.72 15.28 2.40
CA SER A 167 3.44 14.30 3.21
C SER A 167 2.69 14.04 4.51
N VAL A 168 2.26 12.79 4.71
CA VAL A 168 1.53 12.38 5.93
C VAL A 168 2.42 12.54 7.15
N ALA A 169 3.72 12.23 7.03
CA ALA A 169 4.69 12.43 8.10
C ALA A 169 4.77 13.92 8.50
N ALA A 170 4.95 14.83 7.53
CA ALA A 170 5.01 16.27 7.83
C ALA A 170 3.71 16.78 8.46
N TRP A 171 2.57 16.27 8.01
CA TRP A 171 1.27 16.61 8.58
C TRP A 171 1.12 16.14 10.02
N LEU A 172 1.42 14.86 10.32
CA LEU A 172 1.38 14.33 11.70
C LEU A 172 2.40 15.02 12.62
N HIS A 173 3.57 15.41 12.10
CA HIS A 173 4.52 16.23 12.84
C HIS A 173 3.94 17.58 13.24
N ALA A 174 3.23 18.25 12.31
CA ALA A 174 2.58 19.52 12.60
C ALA A 174 1.49 19.37 13.66
N LEU A 175 0.73 18.27 13.63
CA LEU A 175 -0.26 17.96 14.66
C LEU A 175 0.37 17.68 16.03
N MET A 176 1.54 17.03 16.09
CA MET A 176 2.30 16.93 17.35
C MET A 176 2.71 18.31 17.87
N ALA A 177 3.23 19.18 17.00
CA ALA A 177 3.58 20.55 17.42
C ALA A 177 2.35 21.33 17.93
N GLN A 178 1.20 21.18 17.26
CA GLN A 178 -0.06 21.78 17.68
C GLN A 178 -0.54 21.22 19.03
N ALA A 179 -0.57 19.90 19.20
CA ALA A 179 -0.96 19.25 20.46
C ALA A 179 -0.07 19.69 21.63
N LEU A 180 1.23 19.88 21.40
CA LEU A 180 2.15 20.38 22.41
C LEU A 180 1.84 21.83 22.81
N GLN A 181 1.45 22.69 21.86
CA GLN A 181 1.03 24.07 22.13
C GLN A 181 -0.28 24.11 22.92
N ASP A 182 -1.25 23.29 22.53
CA ASP A 182 -2.60 23.31 23.10
C ASP A 182 -2.65 22.61 24.47
N ARG A 183 -1.84 21.57 24.69
CA ARG A 183 -1.95 20.66 25.86
C ARG A 183 -0.64 20.36 26.57
N GLY A 184 0.42 21.13 26.33
CA GLY A 184 1.78 20.80 26.81
C GLY A 184 1.92 20.50 28.30
N ARG A 185 1.12 21.15 29.18
CA ARG A 185 1.12 20.86 30.63
C ARG A 185 0.35 19.59 31.00
N ASP A 186 -0.73 19.28 30.29
CA ASP A 186 -1.56 18.09 30.53
C ASP A 186 -0.84 16.81 30.12
N LEU A 187 0.07 16.91 29.14
CA LEU A 187 0.85 15.77 28.64
C LEU A 187 1.90 15.26 29.64
N LEU A 188 2.25 16.05 30.66
CA LEU A 188 3.24 15.68 31.68
C LEU A 188 2.63 14.90 32.87
N ASN A 189 1.30 14.90 33.01
CA ASN A 189 0.60 14.23 34.11
C ASN A 189 0.08 12.86 33.66
#